data_AF-A0AAW5MZ02-F1
#
_entry.id   AF-A0AAW5MZ02-F1
#
_cell.length_a   1.000
_cell.length_b   1.000
_cell.length_c   1.000
_cell.angle_alpha   90.00
_cell.angle_beta   90.00
_cell.angle_gamma   90.00
#
_symmetry.space_group_name_H-M   'P 1'
#
loop_
_entity.id
_entity.type
_entity.pdbx_description
1 polymer ?
#
loop_
_entity_poly.entity_id
_entity_poly.type
_entity_poly.pdbx_seq_one_letter_code
_entity_poly.pdbx_strand_id
1 'polypeptide(L)'
;TPELLRDSPSGDVFGLTQNAGMGWEASKVGRDQYLVLSTQGGLRADDGTPVALGYHTGHWEVGLLVREAAEEIDRLGGLPFAAHVSDPCDGR
;
A
#
# COMPACT_ATOMS: atom_id res chain seq x y z
N THR A 1 -19.16 -7.37 16.40
CA THR A 1 -20.28 -7.87 17.22
C THR A 1 -21.55 -7.86 16.38
N PRO A 2 -22.70 -8.39 16.83
CA PRO A 2 -23.95 -8.27 16.07
C PRO A 2 -24.35 -6.81 15.75
N GLU A 3 -24.00 -5.86 16.62
CA GLU A 3 -24.25 -4.42 16.44
C GLU A 3 -23.43 -3.87 15.26
N LEU A 4 -22.15 -4.25 15.14
CA LEU A 4 -21.32 -3.90 13.97
C LEU A 4 -21.98 -4.32 12.65
N LEU A 5 -22.65 -5.47 12.62
CA LEU A 5 -23.29 -5.96 11.39
C LEU A 5 -24.62 -5.27 11.10
N ARG A 6 -25.29 -4.76 12.13
CA ARG A 6 -26.64 -4.19 12.02
C ARG A 6 -26.63 -2.68 11.84
N ASP A 7 -25.73 -2.00 12.54
CA ASP A 7 -25.82 -0.56 12.78
C ASP A 7 -24.65 0.23 12.16
N SER A 8 -23.51 -0.41 11.86
CA SER A 8 -22.39 0.27 11.22
C SER A 8 -22.63 0.51 9.73
N PRO A 9 -21.98 1.55 9.15
CA PRO A 9 -21.91 1.71 7.70
C PRO A 9 -21.42 0.43 7.02
N SER A 10 -22.03 0.08 5.89
CA SER A 10 -21.66 -1.12 5.14
C SER A 10 -20.18 -1.13 4.74
N GLY A 11 -19.59 0.05 4.54
CA GLY A 11 -18.17 0.23 4.23
C GLY A 11 -17.23 -0.33 5.30
N ASP A 12 -17.61 -0.33 6.57
CA ASP A 12 -16.78 -0.85 7.65
C ASP A 12 -16.64 -2.38 7.53
N VAL A 13 -17.78 -3.07 7.40
CA VAL A 13 -17.81 -4.53 7.23
C VAL A 13 -17.23 -4.94 5.90
N PHE A 14 -17.57 -4.22 4.83
CA PHE A 14 -17.04 -4.46 3.49
C PHE A 14 -15.51 -4.30 3.47
N GLY A 15 -14.97 -3.24 4.08
CA GLY A 15 -13.53 -3.01 4.18
C GLY A 15 -12.79 -4.18 4.84
N LEU A 16 -13.33 -4.72 5.94
CA LEU A 16 -12.74 -5.91 6.58
C LEU A 16 -12.71 -7.12 5.64
N THR A 17 -13.82 -7.38 4.93
CA THR A 17 -13.90 -8.49 3.96
C THR A 17 -13.00 -8.29 2.75
N GLN A 18 -12.85 -7.04 2.29
CA GLN A 18 -12.01 -6.68 1.17
C GLN A 18 -10.52 -6.86 1.53
N ASN A 19 -10.10 -6.45 2.73
CA ASN A 19 -8.73 -6.66 3.23
C ASN A 19 -8.38 -8.15 3.26
N ALA A 20 -9.28 -8.99 3.77
CA ALA A 20 -9.10 -10.45 3.74
C ALA A 20 -9.07 -11.00 2.31
N GLY A 21 -9.98 -10.52 1.44
CA GLY A 21 -10.05 -10.93 0.04
C GLY A 21 -8.83 -10.54 -0.79
N MET A 22 -8.11 -9.48 -0.40
CA MET A 22 -6.84 -9.05 -0.99
C MET A 22 -5.63 -9.85 -0.47
N GLY A 23 -5.85 -10.81 0.43
CA GLY A 23 -4.83 -11.74 0.92
C GLY A 23 -4.27 -11.43 2.31
N TRP A 24 -4.80 -10.44 3.02
CA TRP A 24 -4.40 -10.18 4.41
C TRP A 24 -4.97 -11.24 5.37
N GLU A 25 -4.26 -11.54 6.44
CA GLU A 25 -4.73 -12.53 7.43
C GLU A 25 -6.02 -12.05 8.10
N ALA A 26 -7.07 -12.87 8.08
CA ALA A 26 -8.40 -12.51 8.60
C ALA A 26 -8.40 -12.09 10.08
N SER A 27 -7.48 -12.61 10.89
CA SER A 27 -7.32 -12.22 12.30
C SER A 27 -6.76 -10.80 12.48
N LYS A 28 -6.14 -10.23 11.43
CA LYS A 28 -5.41 -8.96 11.44
C LYS A 28 -6.14 -7.83 10.71
N VAL A 29 -7.25 -8.08 10.03
CA VAL A 29 -7.94 -7.07 9.21
C VAL A 29 -8.56 -5.92 10.02
N GLY A 30 -8.74 -6.11 11.32
CA GLY A 30 -9.24 -5.07 12.24
C GLY A 30 -8.16 -4.21 12.90
N ARG A 31 -6.88 -4.32 12.47
CA ARG A 31 -5.79 -3.45 12.94
C ARG A 31 -5.93 -2.02 12.43
N ASP A 32 -5.24 -1.10 13.09
CA ASP A 32 -5.13 0.29 12.66
C ASP A 32 -4.52 0.37 11.26
N GLN A 33 -5.19 1.11 10.39
CA GLN A 33 -4.88 1.17 8.96
C GLN A 33 -4.00 2.37 8.65
N TYR A 34 -2.92 2.16 7.88
CA TYR A 34 -1.95 3.19 7.52
C TYR A 34 -1.73 3.20 6.02
N LEU A 35 -1.85 4.38 5.39
CA LEU A 35 -1.55 4.55 3.98
C LEU A 35 -0.11 5.03 3.78
N VAL A 36 0.69 4.22 3.10
CA VAL A 36 1.97 4.62 2.52
C VAL A 36 1.70 5.19 1.13
N LEU A 37 1.66 6.52 1.04
CA LEU A 37 1.47 7.24 -0.22
C LEU A 37 2.83 7.60 -0.81
N SER A 38 3.07 7.25 -2.07
CA SER A 38 4.37 7.48 -2.71
C SER A 38 4.26 8.04 -4.12
N THR A 39 5.42 8.35 -4.70
CA THR A 39 5.57 8.85 -6.08
C THR A 39 6.29 7.82 -6.98
N GLN A 40 6.16 6.52 -6.68
CA GLN A 40 6.82 5.46 -7.44
C GLN A 40 6.53 5.59 -8.94
N GLY A 41 7.57 5.47 -9.76
CA GLY A 41 7.46 5.51 -11.21
C GLY A 41 8.57 4.71 -11.90
N GLY A 42 8.38 4.42 -13.18
CA GLY A 42 9.26 3.49 -13.91
C GLY A 42 9.13 2.04 -13.41
N LEU A 43 9.85 1.14 -14.06
CA LEU A 43 9.88 -0.29 -13.76
C LEU A 43 11.26 -0.88 -14.03
N ARG A 44 11.83 -1.58 -13.04
CA ARG A 44 13.01 -2.44 -13.20
C ARG A 44 12.60 -3.90 -13.18
N ALA A 45 13.32 -4.73 -13.92
CA ALA A 45 13.24 -6.18 -13.76
C ALA A 45 13.92 -6.60 -12.45
N ASP A 46 13.73 -7.87 -12.06
CA ASP A 46 14.29 -8.42 -10.81
C ASP A 46 15.82 -8.37 -10.76
N ASP A 47 16.48 -8.35 -11.92
CA ASP A 47 17.94 -8.19 -12.04
C ASP A 47 18.41 -6.73 -12.00
N GLY A 48 17.49 -5.78 -11.82
CA GLY A 48 17.75 -4.34 -11.76
C GLY A 48 17.82 -3.64 -13.11
N THR A 49 17.67 -4.35 -14.24
CA THR A 49 17.67 -3.72 -15.56
C THR A 49 16.40 -2.88 -15.80
N PRO A 50 16.49 -1.71 -16.47
CA PRO A 50 15.32 -0.87 -16.70
C PRO A 50 14.39 -1.48 -17.76
N VAL A 51 13.12 -1.66 -17.40
CA VAL A 51 12.04 -2.09 -18.31
C VAL A 51 11.26 -0.89 -18.83
N ALA A 52 11.00 0.12 -17.98
CA ALA A 52 10.37 1.38 -18.35
C ALA A 52 10.96 2.53 -17.52
N LEU A 53 11.36 3.63 -18.17
CA LEU A 53 11.97 4.78 -17.49
C LEU A 53 10.96 5.55 -16.62
N GLY A 54 11.41 5.99 -15.44
CA GLY A 54 10.74 7.03 -14.66
C GLY A 54 11.10 8.45 -15.14
N TYR A 55 10.46 9.47 -14.56
CA TYR A 55 10.76 10.87 -14.88
C TYR A 55 12.09 11.35 -14.29
N HIS A 56 12.54 10.77 -13.17
CA HIS A 56 13.86 10.98 -12.61
C HIS A 56 14.36 9.74 -11.89
N THR A 57 15.65 9.72 -11.55
CA THR A 57 16.27 8.59 -10.84
C THR A 57 15.61 8.32 -9.50
N GLY A 58 15.10 9.34 -8.80
CA GLY A 58 14.41 9.16 -7.52
C GLY A 58 13.17 8.26 -7.58
N HIS A 59 12.58 7.99 -8.75
CA HIS A 59 11.43 7.10 -8.84
C HIS A 59 11.76 5.62 -8.60
N TRP A 60 13.01 5.21 -8.83
CA TRP A 60 13.38 3.79 -8.85
C TRP A 60 13.38 3.17 -7.45
N GLU A 61 13.90 3.88 -6.46
CA GLU A 61 14.10 3.34 -5.11
C GLU A 61 12.87 3.51 -4.21
N VAL A 62 11.85 4.27 -4.64
CA VAL A 62 10.64 4.53 -3.84
C VAL A 62 9.89 3.24 -3.52
N GLY A 63 9.80 2.29 -4.46
CA GLY A 63 9.14 1.01 -4.19
C GLY A 63 9.81 0.18 -3.09
N LEU A 64 11.14 0.31 -2.96
CA LEU A 64 11.89 -0.31 -1.86
C LEU A 64 11.54 0.35 -0.53
N LEU A 65 11.45 1.68 -0.48
CA LEU A 65 11.07 2.40 0.73
C LEU A 65 9.61 2.11 1.15
N VAL A 66 8.70 1.99 0.19
CA VAL A 66 7.31 1.59 0.44
C VAL A 66 7.26 0.20 1.06
N ARG A 67 8.06 -0.74 0.55
CA ARG A 67 8.18 -2.09 1.11
C ARG A 67 8.67 -2.05 2.55
N GLU A 68 9.79 -1.39 2.83
CA GLU A 68 10.35 -1.32 4.18
C GLU A 68 9.37 -0.66 5.17
N ALA A 69 8.69 0.41 4.75
CA ALA A 69 7.67 1.05 5.57
C ALA A 69 6.48 0.12 5.86
N ALA A 70 6.00 -0.62 4.85
CA ALA A 70 4.88 -1.55 5.02
C ALA A 70 5.25 -2.72 5.96
N GLU A 71 6.44 -3.30 5.79
CA GLU A 71 6.95 -4.38 6.66
C GLU A 71 7.07 -3.91 8.12
N GLU A 72 7.54 -2.68 8.34
CA GLU A 72 7.66 -2.11 9.69
C GLU A 72 6.28 -1.81 10.31
N ILE A 73 5.32 -1.30 9.54
CA ILE A 73 3.95 -1.09 10.00
C ILE A 73 3.32 -2.41 10.44
N ASP A 74 3.46 -3.49 9.66
CA ASP A 74 2.95 -4.82 10.05
C ASP A 74 3.64 -5.33 11.32
N ARG A 75 4.97 -5.16 11.43
CA ARG A 75 5.75 -5.54 12.62
C ARG A 75 5.26 -4.84 13.89
N LEU A 76 4.83 -3.59 13.77
CA LEU A 76 4.27 -2.78 14.87
C LEU A 76 2.78 -3.04 15.12
N GLY A 77 2.16 -3.96 14.39
CA GLY A 77 0.76 -4.34 14.57
C GLY A 77 -0.24 -3.46 13.81
N GLY A 78 0.22 -2.66 12.85
CA GLY A 78 -0.64 -1.96 11.90
C GLY A 78 -1.03 -2.82 10.69
N LEU A 79 -1.86 -2.24 9.82
CA LEU A 79 -2.23 -2.78 8.52
C LEU A 79 -1.84 -1.77 7.44
N PRO A 80 -0.79 -2.05 6.64
CA PRO A 80 -0.31 -1.14 5.62
C PRO A 80 -1.14 -1.23 4.34
N PHE A 81 -1.50 -0.07 3.80
CA PHE A 81 -1.96 0.14 2.44
C PHE A 81 -0.89 0.89 1.66
N ALA A 82 -0.81 0.67 0.35
CA ALA A 82 0.08 1.43 -0.53
C ALA A 82 -0.73 2.04 -1.69
N ALA A 83 -0.48 3.32 -1.97
CA ALA A 83 -1.00 4.00 -3.15
C ALA A 83 0.05 4.96 -3.72
N HIS A 84 -0.21 5.44 -4.93
CA HIS A 84 0.72 6.26 -5.68
C HIS A 84 0.02 7.49 -6.24
N VAL A 85 0.72 8.62 -6.23
CA VAL A 85 0.34 9.84 -6.96
C VAL A 85 1.37 10.12 -8.06
N SER A 86 0.96 10.88 -9.07
CA SER A 86 1.88 11.33 -10.11
C SER A 86 2.88 12.33 -9.56
N ASP A 87 4.13 12.22 -9.98
CA ASP A 87 5.22 13.14 -9.65
C ASP A 87 5.85 13.64 -10.95
N PRO A 88 5.33 14.75 -11.52
CA PRO A 88 5.91 15.32 -12.72
C PRO A 88 7.31 15.85 -12.37
N CYS A 89 8.29 15.54 -13.20
CA CYS A 89 9.61 16.14 -13.07
C CYS A 89 9.66 17.37 -13.97
N ASP A 90 9.91 18.56 -13.43
CA ASP A 90 10.00 19.81 -14.21
C ASP A 90 10.95 19.74 -15.42
N GLY A 91 11.94 18.84 -15.38
CA GLY A 91 12.88 18.58 -16.48
C GLY A 91 12.37 17.63 -17.58
N ARG A 92 11.14 17.12 -17.51
CA ARG A 92 10.53 16.16 -18.45
C ARG A 92 9.05 16.42 -18.67
#